data_AF-A0A1J4LVK6-F1
#
_entry.id   AF-A0A1J4LVK6-F1
#
_cell.length_a   1.000
_cell.length_b   1.000
_cell.length_c   1.000
_cell.angle_alpha   90.00
_cell.angle_beta   90.00
_cell.angle_gamma   90.00
#
_symmetry.space_group_name_H-M   'P 1'
#
loop_
_entity.id
_entity.type
_entity.pdbx_description
1 polymer ?
#
loop_
_entity_poly.entity_id
_entity_poly.type
_entity_poly.pdbx_seq_one_letter_code
_entity_poly.pdbx_strand_id
1 'polypeptide(L)'
;MAAERVLVPLSDTVTVRQTVGYAVQSCPGEAETLEFHLVVALPYDTEMPEGQSLTEDAERLLSKAESWVREDASSTNVTIDVTTSVLGDDEYLFGPRDYARTFDSYAAAHDIDRLVLDPEYQPGTTAQMLQPLERELESVGLAYDEAPVERPARHERLAGDGAERFDKIFAMFWISYGFYLVLGDPTYWFDLVTGAAVAGIVAVSLAHVTFTFPLDRIGSPIRTLRFGLYVPYLLFEIVKANLAISLVILRPSMPIRPTMTRVNARVRSGLPLLALANSITLTPGTLTVRADDQRLIIHTLIPSAREDLFEGSLERAVRFVFHGRTGARIPTPEERGDTEIIRGDDL
;
A
#
# COMPACT_ATOMS: atom_id res chain seq x y z
N MET A 1 19.47 -20.94 -32.13
CA MET A 1 18.03 -20.78 -32.32
C MET A 1 17.72 -19.44 -31.68
N ALA A 2 17.23 -18.47 -32.44
CA ALA A 2 16.85 -17.17 -31.89
C ALA A 2 15.59 -17.41 -31.04
N ALA A 3 15.74 -17.34 -29.73
CA ALA A 3 14.62 -17.36 -28.79
C ALA A 3 14.35 -15.91 -28.43
N GLU A 4 13.11 -15.47 -28.62
CA GLU A 4 12.67 -14.16 -28.16
C GLU A 4 12.04 -14.32 -26.79
N ARG A 5 12.51 -13.54 -25.83
CA ARG A 5 12.09 -13.59 -24.43
C ARG A 5 11.34 -12.33 -24.05
N VAL A 6 10.07 -12.50 -23.71
CA VAL A 6 9.17 -11.38 -23.44
C VAL A 6 8.71 -11.43 -21.98
N LEU A 7 8.91 -10.33 -21.26
CA LEU A 7 8.37 -10.14 -19.91
C LEU A 7 7.03 -9.40 -20.00
N VAL A 8 5.99 -9.96 -19.38
CA VAL A 8 4.65 -9.35 -19.34
C VAL A 8 4.24 -9.19 -17.87
N PRO A 9 4.42 -7.99 -17.29
CA PRO A 9 3.88 -7.67 -15.99
C PRO A 9 2.35 -7.62 -16.04
N LEU A 10 1.70 -8.39 -15.19
CA LEU A 10 0.26 -8.53 -15.13
C LEU A 10 -0.33 -7.79 -13.93
N SER A 11 -1.53 -7.26 -14.12
CA SER A 11 -2.40 -6.71 -13.08
C SER A 11 -3.83 -7.11 -13.41
N ASP A 12 -4.72 -7.18 -12.43
CA ASP A 12 -6.12 -7.52 -12.66
C ASP A 12 -6.87 -6.31 -13.25
N THR A 13 -6.72 -6.12 -14.57
CA THR A 13 -7.30 -5.03 -15.34
C THR A 13 -8.31 -5.57 -16.35
N VAL A 14 -9.10 -4.69 -16.97
CA VAL A 14 -10.02 -5.09 -18.05
C VAL A 14 -9.28 -5.42 -19.35
N THR A 15 -8.07 -4.87 -19.52
CA THR A 15 -7.23 -4.96 -20.72
C THR A 15 -6.24 -6.13 -20.66
N VAL A 16 -5.99 -6.74 -19.49
CA VAL A 16 -4.96 -7.77 -19.30
C VAL A 16 -5.04 -8.93 -20.30
N ARG A 17 -6.25 -9.41 -20.64
CA ARG A 17 -6.43 -10.48 -21.64
C ARG A 17 -5.94 -10.07 -23.04
N GLN A 18 -6.22 -8.82 -23.41
CA GLN A 18 -5.86 -8.25 -24.71
C GLN A 18 -4.36 -7.95 -24.76
N THR A 19 -3.79 -7.46 -23.65
CA THR A 19 -2.33 -7.26 -23.50
C THR A 19 -1.57 -8.57 -23.68
N VAL A 20 -2.03 -9.65 -23.04
CA VAL A 20 -1.42 -10.99 -23.21
C VAL A 20 -1.55 -11.46 -24.66
N GLY A 21 -2.70 -11.28 -25.30
CA GLY A 21 -2.87 -11.64 -26.72
C GLY A 21 -2.00 -10.81 -27.66
N TYR A 22 -1.82 -9.52 -27.37
CA TYR A 22 -0.90 -8.65 -28.10
C TYR A 22 0.56 -9.11 -27.94
N ALA A 23 0.99 -9.46 -26.72
CA ALA A 23 2.34 -9.96 -26.48
C ALA A 23 2.63 -11.18 -27.37
N VAL A 24 1.68 -12.14 -27.46
CA VAL A 24 1.80 -13.32 -28.34
C VAL A 24 1.86 -12.94 -29.83
N GLN A 25 1.03 -11.98 -30.29
CA GLN A 25 0.97 -11.58 -31.69
C GLN A 25 2.12 -10.66 -32.14
N SER A 26 2.70 -9.91 -31.21
CA SER A 26 3.75 -8.92 -31.46
C SER A 26 5.14 -9.51 -31.63
N CYS A 27 5.30 -10.82 -31.36
CA CYS A 27 6.56 -11.53 -31.54
C CYS A 27 6.83 -11.73 -33.04
N PRO A 28 7.96 -11.23 -33.59
CA PRO A 28 8.37 -11.50 -34.97
C PRO A 28 8.36 -12.99 -35.31
N GLY A 29 7.72 -13.35 -36.42
CA GLY A 29 7.62 -14.73 -36.93
C GLY A 29 8.94 -15.38 -37.38
N GLU A 30 10.08 -14.80 -37.04
CA GLU A 30 11.43 -15.33 -37.33
C GLU A 30 11.99 -16.18 -36.18
N ALA A 31 11.40 -16.10 -34.96
CA ALA A 31 11.84 -16.89 -33.81
C ALA A 31 11.30 -18.34 -33.85
N GLU A 32 12.18 -19.32 -33.62
CA GLU A 32 11.80 -20.75 -33.55
C GLU A 32 11.22 -21.13 -32.18
N THR A 33 11.49 -20.31 -31.16
CA THR A 33 11.02 -20.51 -29.78
C THR A 33 10.67 -19.17 -29.17
N LEU A 34 9.51 -19.09 -28.52
CA LEU A 34 9.05 -17.90 -27.79
C LEU A 34 8.97 -18.25 -26.31
N GLU A 35 9.67 -17.48 -25.47
CA GLU A 35 9.64 -17.64 -24.02
C GLU A 35 8.89 -16.46 -23.39
N PHE A 36 7.72 -16.74 -22.79
CA PHE A 36 6.94 -15.74 -22.09
C PHE A 36 7.16 -15.83 -20.59
N HIS A 37 7.58 -14.73 -19.99
CA HIS A 37 7.66 -14.57 -18.55
C HIS A 37 6.46 -13.75 -18.08
N LEU A 38 5.45 -14.42 -17.54
CA LEU A 38 4.28 -13.78 -16.95
C LEU A 38 4.56 -13.51 -15.49
N VAL A 39 4.55 -12.23 -15.09
CA VAL A 39 4.90 -11.86 -13.72
C VAL A 39 3.83 -11.02 -13.06
N VAL A 40 3.59 -11.25 -11.78
CA VAL A 40 2.79 -10.34 -10.95
C VAL A 40 3.68 -9.79 -9.87
N ALA A 41 3.94 -8.48 -9.91
CA ALA A 41 4.70 -7.79 -8.88
C ALA A 41 3.77 -7.37 -7.73
N LEU A 42 4.03 -7.86 -6.53
CA LEU A 42 3.22 -7.55 -5.36
C LEU A 42 3.75 -6.30 -4.64
N PRO A 43 2.88 -5.33 -4.30
CA PRO A 43 3.25 -4.12 -3.55
C PRO A 43 3.64 -4.35 -2.09
N TYR A 44 3.59 -5.58 -1.60
CA TYR A 44 3.80 -5.88 -0.18
C TYR A 44 4.64 -7.12 -0.04
N ASP A 45 5.54 -7.06 0.92
CA ASP A 45 6.23 -8.21 1.49
C ASP A 45 5.22 -9.28 1.92
N THR A 46 5.46 -10.53 1.52
CA THR A 46 4.61 -11.69 1.81
C THR A 46 4.52 -12.01 3.31
N GLU A 47 5.43 -11.48 4.13
CA GLU A 47 5.39 -11.55 5.59
C GLU A 47 4.23 -10.74 6.21
N MET A 48 3.58 -9.86 5.44
CA MET A 48 2.41 -9.11 5.88
C MET A 48 1.13 -9.99 5.79
N PRO A 49 0.16 -9.86 6.72
CA PRO A 49 -1.08 -10.65 6.70
C PRO A 49 -1.89 -10.54 5.40
N GLU A 50 -1.81 -9.40 4.72
CA GLU A 50 -2.44 -9.16 3.42
C GLU A 50 -1.69 -9.76 2.23
N GLY A 51 -0.42 -10.15 2.42
CA GLY A 51 0.39 -10.78 1.38
C GLY A 51 -0.27 -12.08 0.89
N GLN A 52 -0.71 -12.94 1.81
CA GLN A 52 -1.27 -14.26 1.47
C GLN A 52 -2.46 -14.19 0.50
N SER A 53 -3.45 -13.33 0.74
CA SER A 53 -4.59 -13.19 -0.18
C SER A 53 -4.18 -12.62 -1.53
N LEU A 54 -3.22 -11.69 -1.54
CA LEU A 54 -2.71 -11.08 -2.77
C LEU A 54 -1.88 -12.07 -3.59
N THR A 55 -1.09 -12.92 -2.93
CA THR A 55 -0.37 -14.02 -3.57
C THR A 55 -1.34 -15.01 -4.19
N GLU A 56 -2.40 -15.41 -3.49
CA GLU A 56 -3.44 -16.27 -4.07
C GLU A 56 -4.15 -15.63 -5.28
N ASP A 57 -4.46 -14.33 -5.21
CA ASP A 57 -5.03 -13.57 -6.34
C ASP A 57 -4.05 -13.49 -7.52
N ALA A 58 -2.77 -13.27 -7.24
CA ALA A 58 -1.70 -13.23 -8.23
C ALA A 58 -1.52 -14.59 -8.92
N GLU A 59 -1.47 -15.68 -8.16
CA GLU A 59 -1.40 -17.05 -8.68
C GLU A 59 -2.61 -17.39 -9.55
N ARG A 60 -3.82 -16.99 -9.13
CA ARG A 60 -5.04 -17.13 -9.94
C ARG A 60 -4.94 -16.37 -11.26
N LEU A 61 -4.44 -15.14 -11.24
CA LEU A 61 -4.26 -14.33 -12.45
C LEU A 61 -3.19 -14.93 -13.38
N LEU A 62 -2.06 -15.36 -12.83
CA LEU A 62 -0.98 -16.02 -13.56
C LEU A 62 -1.46 -17.30 -14.25
N SER A 63 -2.18 -18.17 -13.52
CA SER A 63 -2.75 -19.39 -14.08
C SER A 63 -3.73 -19.12 -15.23
N LYS A 64 -4.53 -18.05 -15.11
CA LYS A 64 -5.47 -17.61 -16.15
C LYS A 64 -4.73 -17.07 -17.38
N ALA A 65 -3.70 -16.26 -17.17
CA ALA A 65 -2.89 -15.69 -18.24
C ALA A 65 -2.06 -16.73 -18.99
N GLU A 66 -1.50 -17.70 -18.28
CA GLU A 66 -0.82 -18.86 -18.87
C GLU A 66 -1.75 -19.66 -19.79
N SER A 67 -3.02 -19.82 -19.38
CA SER A 67 -4.05 -20.44 -20.22
C SER A 67 -4.36 -19.60 -21.48
N TRP A 68 -4.39 -18.27 -21.36
CA TRP A 68 -4.60 -17.37 -22.51
C TRP A 68 -3.45 -17.41 -23.51
N VAL A 69 -2.20 -17.42 -23.02
CA VAL A 69 -1.02 -17.57 -23.90
C VAL A 69 -1.14 -18.86 -24.70
N ARG A 70 -1.44 -20.00 -24.06
CA ARG A 70 -1.60 -21.29 -24.75
C ARG A 70 -2.76 -21.32 -25.74
N GLU A 71 -3.86 -20.65 -25.41
CA GLU A 71 -5.02 -20.53 -26.30
C GLU A 71 -4.65 -19.78 -27.57
N ASP A 72 -4.04 -18.60 -27.45
CA ASP A 72 -3.65 -17.77 -28.60
C ASP A 72 -2.50 -18.40 -29.39
N ALA A 73 -1.59 -19.08 -28.70
CA ALA A 73 -0.48 -19.84 -29.26
C ALA A 73 -0.92 -20.99 -30.17
N SER A 74 -2.10 -21.58 -29.93
CA SER A 74 -2.60 -22.72 -30.70
C SER A 74 -2.78 -22.40 -32.20
N SER A 75 -2.77 -21.11 -32.55
CA SER A 75 -2.81 -20.62 -33.92
C SER A 75 -1.44 -20.51 -34.61
N THR A 76 -0.34 -20.76 -33.89
CA THR A 76 1.05 -20.53 -34.35
C THR A 76 1.86 -21.83 -34.34
N ASN A 77 2.71 -22.06 -35.36
CA ASN A 77 3.57 -23.26 -35.48
C ASN A 77 4.88 -23.19 -34.66
N VAL A 78 4.93 -22.34 -33.64
CA VAL A 78 6.16 -22.03 -32.87
C VAL A 78 6.11 -22.75 -31.52
N THR A 79 7.28 -23.17 -31.01
CA THR A 79 7.38 -23.77 -29.68
C THR A 79 7.31 -22.65 -28.64
N ILE A 80 6.36 -22.73 -27.71
CA ILE A 80 6.15 -21.71 -26.69
C ILE A 80 6.44 -22.28 -25.31
N ASP A 81 7.30 -21.60 -24.57
CA ASP A 81 7.53 -21.83 -23.15
C ASP A 81 6.93 -20.68 -22.33
N VAL A 82 6.32 -21.00 -21.20
CA VAL A 82 5.68 -20.00 -20.32
C VAL A 82 6.15 -20.21 -18.90
N THR A 83 6.83 -19.20 -18.36
CA THR A 83 7.24 -19.13 -16.96
C THR A 83 6.33 -18.16 -16.23
N THR A 84 5.75 -18.59 -15.11
CA THR A 84 4.98 -17.73 -14.22
C THR A 84 5.78 -17.46 -12.94
N SER A 85 5.78 -16.21 -12.48
CA SER A 85 6.49 -15.84 -11.24
C SER A 85 5.76 -14.70 -10.52
N VAL A 86 5.78 -14.75 -9.19
CA VAL A 86 5.37 -13.63 -8.34
C VAL A 86 6.65 -12.88 -7.94
N LEU A 87 6.69 -11.58 -8.20
CA LEU A 87 7.84 -10.73 -7.87
C LEU A 87 7.55 -9.88 -6.63
N GLY A 88 8.59 -9.57 -5.85
CA GLY A 88 8.44 -8.85 -4.58
C GLY A 88 7.92 -9.73 -3.45
N ASP A 89 8.20 -11.04 -3.49
CA ASP A 89 7.92 -11.96 -2.39
C ASP A 89 8.83 -11.73 -1.18
N ASP A 90 10.10 -11.41 -1.46
CA ASP A 90 11.17 -11.21 -0.48
C ASP A 90 11.54 -9.73 -0.27
N GLU A 91 11.03 -8.82 -1.11
CA GLU A 91 11.32 -7.39 -1.03
C GLU A 91 10.06 -6.53 -1.17
N TYR A 92 10.04 -5.41 -0.46
CA TYR A 92 8.88 -4.51 -0.49
C TYR A 92 8.95 -3.57 -1.71
N LEU A 93 7.91 -3.59 -2.56
CA LEU A 93 7.74 -2.70 -3.72
C LEU A 93 6.76 -1.54 -3.44
N PHE A 94 7.26 -0.33 -3.18
CA PHE A 94 6.44 0.83 -2.81
C PHE A 94 6.06 1.72 -3.99
N GLY A 95 7.03 1.99 -4.86
CA GLY A 95 6.88 3.01 -5.90
C GLY A 95 7.43 2.58 -7.26
N PRO A 96 7.22 3.42 -8.30
CA PRO A 96 7.58 3.11 -9.68
C PRO A 96 9.05 2.71 -9.86
N ARG A 97 9.94 3.31 -9.06
CA ARG A 97 11.38 2.98 -9.02
C ARG A 97 11.66 1.55 -8.55
N ASP A 98 10.94 1.11 -7.53
CA ASP A 98 11.13 -0.23 -6.97
C ASP A 98 10.66 -1.26 -7.99
N TYR A 99 9.47 -1.06 -8.58
CA TYR A 99 8.98 -1.91 -9.68
C TYR A 99 9.94 -1.96 -10.86
N ALA A 100 10.42 -0.80 -11.33
CA ALA A 100 11.37 -0.75 -12.45
C ALA A 100 12.66 -1.52 -12.13
N ARG A 101 13.22 -1.36 -10.92
CA ARG A 101 14.41 -2.10 -10.48
C ARG A 101 14.16 -3.60 -10.37
N THR A 102 13.01 -4.03 -9.85
CA THR A 102 12.66 -5.45 -9.75
C THR A 102 12.48 -6.06 -11.13
N PHE A 103 11.83 -5.36 -12.06
CA PHE A 103 11.71 -5.81 -13.46
C PHE A 103 13.05 -5.86 -14.17
N ASP A 104 13.92 -4.87 -13.97
CA ASP A 104 15.28 -4.86 -14.53
C ASP A 104 16.13 -6.02 -13.98
N SER A 105 16.08 -6.25 -12.67
CA SER A 105 16.81 -7.35 -12.01
C SER A 105 16.32 -8.71 -12.51
N TYR A 106 15.00 -8.87 -12.67
CA TYR A 106 14.41 -10.08 -13.24
C TYR A 106 14.78 -10.25 -14.72
N ALA A 107 14.70 -9.17 -15.49
CA ALA A 107 15.04 -9.16 -16.91
C ALA A 107 16.50 -9.56 -17.15
N ALA A 108 17.42 -9.03 -16.34
CA ALA A 108 18.84 -9.37 -16.38
C ALA A 108 19.12 -10.83 -15.98
N ALA A 109 18.34 -11.39 -15.04
CA ALA A 109 18.50 -12.78 -14.60
C ALA A 109 17.99 -13.81 -15.62
N HIS A 110 17.02 -13.41 -16.46
CA HIS A 110 16.37 -14.28 -17.44
C HIS A 110 16.67 -13.91 -18.90
N ASP A 111 17.64 -13.00 -19.13
CA ASP A 111 18.04 -12.53 -20.46
C ASP A 111 16.85 -12.07 -21.31
N ILE A 112 15.94 -11.28 -20.71
CA ILE A 112 14.72 -10.79 -21.36
C ILE A 112 15.06 -9.72 -22.41
N ASP A 113 14.46 -9.84 -23.60
CA ASP A 113 14.71 -8.92 -24.72
C ASP A 113 13.83 -7.67 -24.66
N ARG A 114 12.58 -7.82 -24.22
CA ARG A 114 11.58 -6.74 -24.19
C ARG A 114 10.52 -6.96 -23.12
N LEU A 115 9.96 -5.87 -22.64
CA LEU A 115 8.86 -5.84 -21.69
C LEU A 115 7.58 -5.37 -22.39
N VAL A 116 6.43 -6.03 -22.18
CA VAL A 116 5.13 -5.59 -22.71
C VAL A 116 4.24 -5.10 -21.58
N LEU A 117 3.89 -3.82 -21.59
CA LEU A 117 3.04 -3.19 -20.57
C LEU A 117 1.58 -3.13 -20.99
N ASP A 118 0.71 -3.36 -20.02
CA ASP A 118 -0.71 -3.06 -20.13
C ASP A 118 -0.92 -1.54 -19.98
N PRO A 119 -1.66 -0.85 -20.86
CA PRO A 119 -1.98 0.58 -20.71
C PRO A 119 -2.73 0.92 -19.41
N GLU A 120 -3.39 -0.05 -18.77
CA GLU A 120 -4.03 0.11 -17.45
C GLU A 120 -3.23 -0.53 -16.31
N TYR A 121 -1.96 -0.88 -16.55
CA TYR A 121 -1.11 -1.53 -15.56
C TYR A 121 -1.12 -0.79 -14.21
N GLN A 122 -1.50 -1.53 -13.18
CA GLN A 122 -1.71 -1.04 -11.83
C GLN A 122 -1.13 -2.06 -10.86
N PRO A 123 0.14 -1.91 -10.47
CA PRO A 123 0.72 -2.81 -9.50
C PRO A 123 0.08 -2.51 -8.13
N GLY A 124 -0.86 -3.36 -7.74
CA GLY A 124 -1.60 -3.24 -6.49
C GLY A 124 -2.83 -2.31 -6.52
N THR A 125 -3.14 -1.71 -5.38
CA THR A 125 -4.37 -0.91 -5.15
C THR A 125 -4.17 0.61 -5.21
N THR A 126 -2.98 1.08 -5.61
CA THR A 126 -2.68 2.52 -5.67
C THR A 126 -2.76 3.01 -7.12
N ALA A 127 -3.16 4.27 -7.31
CA ALA A 127 -3.53 4.89 -8.59
C ALA A 127 -2.59 4.60 -9.77
N GLN A 128 -3.12 4.69 -10.98
CA GLN A 128 -2.45 4.46 -12.28
C GLN A 128 -0.98 4.93 -12.28
N MET A 129 -0.06 3.96 -12.32
CA MET A 129 1.38 4.19 -12.20
C MET A 129 2.13 4.18 -13.53
N LEU A 130 1.45 4.02 -14.67
CA LEU A 130 2.09 3.79 -15.97
C LEU A 130 3.13 4.86 -16.33
N GLN A 131 2.74 6.14 -16.36
CA GLN A 131 3.67 7.23 -16.73
C GLN A 131 4.88 7.38 -15.79
N PRO A 132 4.73 7.33 -14.45
CA PRO A 132 5.88 7.28 -13.56
C PRO A 132 6.75 6.03 -13.74
N LEU A 133 6.17 4.86 -14.03
CA LEU A 133 6.89 3.61 -14.21
C LEU A 133 7.70 3.60 -15.52
N GLU A 134 7.10 4.04 -16.63
CA GLU A 134 7.79 4.16 -17.93
C GLU A 134 9.07 4.99 -17.82
N ARG A 135 9.01 6.14 -17.15
CA ARG A 135 10.20 6.98 -16.93
C ARG A 135 11.29 6.27 -16.15
N GLU A 136 10.93 5.43 -15.19
CA GLU A 136 11.90 4.68 -14.40
C GLU A 136 12.41 3.44 -15.16
N LEU A 137 11.61 2.83 -16.04
CA LEU A 137 12.06 1.78 -16.97
C LEU A 137 13.04 2.34 -18.01
N GLU A 138 12.78 3.53 -18.55
CA GLU A 138 13.72 4.27 -19.41
C GLU A 138 15.03 4.60 -18.67
N SER A 139 14.95 4.93 -17.37
CA SER A 139 16.12 5.28 -16.56
C SER A 139 17.06 4.10 -16.30
N VAL A 140 16.52 2.88 -16.20
CA VAL A 140 17.29 1.63 -16.09
C VAL A 140 17.68 1.05 -17.46
N GLY A 141 17.11 1.56 -18.56
CA GLY A 141 17.46 1.16 -19.92
C GLY A 141 16.76 -0.11 -20.42
N LEU A 142 15.66 -0.51 -19.78
CA LEU A 142 14.89 -1.68 -20.17
C LEU A 142 13.96 -1.35 -21.34
N ALA A 143 14.08 -2.07 -22.45
CA ALA A 143 13.22 -1.88 -23.62
C ALA A 143 11.78 -2.34 -23.30
N TYR A 144 10.81 -1.45 -23.51
CA TYR A 144 9.40 -1.75 -23.29
C TYR A 144 8.52 -1.37 -24.49
N ASP A 145 7.38 -2.04 -24.60
CA ASP A 145 6.35 -1.83 -25.61
C ASP A 145 4.98 -1.77 -24.91
N GLU A 146 4.18 -0.73 -25.19
CA GLU A 146 2.84 -0.58 -24.62
C GLU A 146 1.82 -1.24 -25.56
N ALA A 147 1.00 -2.16 -25.05
CA ALA A 147 0.00 -2.83 -25.89
C ALA A 147 -1.01 -1.80 -26.45
N PRO A 148 -1.23 -1.75 -27.79
CA PRO A 148 -2.13 -0.79 -28.44
C PRO A 148 -3.60 -1.24 -28.32
N VAL A 149 -4.03 -1.59 -27.11
CA VAL A 149 -5.39 -2.06 -26.83
C VAL A 149 -6.28 -0.85 -26.56
N GLU A 150 -7.38 -0.76 -27.31
CA GLU A 150 -8.36 0.31 -27.11
C GLU A 150 -8.90 0.24 -25.69
N ARG A 151 -8.66 1.30 -24.90
CA ARG A 151 -9.33 1.50 -23.61
C ARG A 151 -10.82 1.43 -23.89
N PRO A 152 -11.56 0.39 -23.46
CA PRO A 152 -12.99 0.37 -23.65
C PRO A 152 -13.53 1.64 -23.00
N ALA A 153 -14.27 2.45 -23.75
CA ALA A 153 -14.91 3.66 -23.22
C ALA A 153 -15.67 3.23 -21.96
N ARG A 154 -15.16 3.65 -20.80
CA ARG A 154 -15.55 3.18 -19.47
C ARG A 154 -17.04 3.49 -19.27
N HIS A 155 -17.91 2.62 -19.76
CA HIS A 155 -19.23 2.46 -19.20
C HIS A 155 -18.98 1.65 -17.95
N GLU A 156 -18.54 2.36 -16.89
CA GLU A 156 -18.59 1.83 -15.54
C GLU A 156 -19.95 1.16 -15.40
N ARG A 157 -19.97 -0.16 -15.33
CA ARG A 157 -21.16 -0.88 -14.93
C ARG A 157 -21.37 -0.43 -13.49
N LEU A 158 -22.26 0.54 -13.31
CA LEU A 158 -22.73 1.19 -12.08
C LEU A 158 -23.17 0.23 -10.95
N ALA A 159 -23.01 -1.08 -11.13
CA ALA A 159 -23.38 -2.10 -10.16
C ALA A 159 -22.30 -2.33 -9.07
N GLY A 160 -21.02 -2.04 -9.34
CA GLY A 160 -19.93 -2.19 -8.34
C GLY A 160 -19.60 -0.89 -7.60
N ASP A 161 -19.39 0.19 -8.35
CA ASP A 161 -18.95 1.50 -7.82
C ASP A 161 -20.06 2.24 -7.03
N GLY A 162 -21.32 1.88 -7.28
CA GLY A 162 -22.47 2.39 -6.53
C GLY A 162 -22.47 1.97 -5.06
N ALA A 163 -22.02 0.74 -4.77
CA ALA A 163 -21.90 0.25 -3.40
C ALA A 163 -20.77 0.96 -2.65
N GLU A 164 -19.58 1.07 -3.25
CA GLU A 164 -18.46 1.78 -2.64
C GLU A 164 -18.76 3.26 -2.39
N ARG A 165 -19.39 3.93 -3.36
CA ARG A 165 -19.85 5.31 -3.22
C ARG A 165 -20.90 5.46 -2.12
N PHE A 166 -21.84 4.51 -2.05
CA PHE A 166 -22.86 4.49 -1.02
C PHE A 166 -22.23 4.31 0.36
N ASP A 167 -21.26 3.40 0.51
CA ASP A 167 -20.54 3.17 1.76
C ASP A 167 -19.78 4.44 2.21
N LYS A 168 -19.21 5.20 1.26
CA LYS A 168 -18.54 6.50 1.54
C LYS A 168 -19.48 7.54 2.09
N ILE A 169 -20.63 7.69 1.45
CA ILE A 169 -21.66 8.62 1.89
C ILE A 169 -22.24 8.18 3.23
N PHE A 170 -22.50 6.88 3.40
CA PHE A 170 -23.06 6.31 4.62
C PHE A 170 -22.11 6.48 5.82
N ALA A 171 -20.83 6.16 5.65
CA ALA A 171 -19.82 6.34 6.70
C ALA A 171 -19.67 7.82 7.08
N MET A 172 -19.56 8.71 6.09
CA MET A 172 -19.47 10.15 6.33
C MET A 172 -20.70 10.69 7.06
N PHE A 173 -21.90 10.24 6.67
CA PHE A 173 -23.14 10.62 7.32
C PHE A 173 -23.12 10.26 8.80
N TRP A 174 -22.82 9.01 9.16
CA TRP A 174 -22.84 8.58 10.56
C TRP A 174 -21.72 9.21 11.40
N ILE A 175 -20.53 9.40 10.82
CA ILE A 175 -19.43 10.10 11.51
C ILE A 175 -19.81 11.56 11.77
N SER A 176 -20.29 12.28 10.75
CA SER A 176 -20.70 13.68 10.88
C SER A 176 -21.90 13.83 11.81
N TYR A 177 -22.86 12.91 11.74
CA TYR A 177 -24.05 12.92 12.60
C TYR A 177 -23.67 12.64 14.06
N GLY A 178 -22.86 11.61 14.31
CA GLY A 178 -22.34 11.33 15.63
C GLY A 178 -21.55 12.50 16.21
N PHE A 179 -20.70 13.13 15.40
CA PHE A 179 -19.97 14.33 15.82
C PHE A 179 -20.92 15.50 16.16
N TYR A 180 -21.95 15.72 15.34
CA TYR A 180 -22.97 16.74 15.63
C TYR A 180 -23.69 16.47 16.96
N LEU A 181 -24.08 15.22 17.22
CA LEU A 181 -24.76 14.84 18.46
C LEU A 181 -23.86 14.91 19.70
N VAL A 182 -22.54 14.74 19.54
CA VAL A 182 -21.58 14.94 20.62
C VAL A 182 -21.46 16.42 20.98
N LEU A 183 -21.64 17.33 20.01
CA LEU A 183 -21.62 18.78 20.23
C LEU A 183 -22.97 19.33 20.72
N GLY A 184 -24.08 18.71 20.32
CA GLY A 184 -25.46 19.11 20.66
C GLY A 184 -26.06 18.33 21.83
N ASP A 185 -27.39 18.41 21.97
CA ASP A 185 -28.14 17.59 22.91
C ASP A 185 -28.78 16.38 22.19
N PRO A 186 -28.27 15.15 22.39
CA PRO A 186 -28.80 13.97 21.72
C PRO A 186 -30.22 13.60 22.15
N THR A 187 -30.74 14.20 23.23
CA THR A 187 -32.11 13.96 23.73
C THR A 187 -33.14 14.91 23.12
N TYR A 188 -32.68 16.00 22.50
CA TYR A 188 -33.56 17.00 21.90
C TYR A 188 -33.88 16.65 20.45
N TRP A 189 -35.17 16.51 20.15
CA TRP A 189 -35.63 16.06 18.83
C TRP A 189 -35.22 17.01 17.68
N PHE A 190 -35.12 18.31 17.95
CA PHE A 190 -34.71 19.28 16.95
C PHE A 190 -33.24 19.05 16.56
N ASP A 191 -32.37 18.78 17.53
CA ASP A 191 -30.94 18.51 17.30
C ASP A 191 -30.72 17.20 16.52
N LEU A 192 -31.59 16.20 16.72
CA LEU A 192 -31.59 14.99 15.89
C LEU A 192 -31.93 15.33 14.42
N VAL A 193 -32.93 16.17 14.18
CA VAL A 193 -33.38 16.53 12.83
C VAL A 193 -32.38 17.44 12.12
N THR A 194 -31.92 18.50 12.79
CA THR A 194 -30.92 19.42 12.24
C THR A 194 -29.59 18.72 12.05
N GLY A 195 -29.19 17.86 12.98
CA GLY A 195 -27.99 17.03 12.85
C GLY A 195 -28.05 16.12 11.64
N ALA A 196 -29.18 15.43 11.41
CA ALA A 196 -29.35 14.56 10.25
C ALA A 196 -29.31 15.37 8.94
N ALA A 197 -29.94 16.56 8.91
CA ALA A 197 -29.91 17.44 7.75
C ALA A 197 -28.49 17.91 7.42
N VAL A 198 -27.74 18.41 8.42
CA VAL A 198 -26.36 18.87 8.26
C VAL A 198 -25.44 17.72 7.86
N ALA A 199 -25.53 16.57 8.53
CA ALA A 199 -24.74 15.39 8.20
C ALA A 199 -25.02 14.88 6.78
N GLY A 200 -26.28 14.97 6.30
CA GLY A 200 -26.64 14.65 4.92
C GLY A 200 -25.94 15.57 3.91
N ILE A 201 -25.96 16.89 4.15
CA ILE A 201 -25.28 17.87 3.29
C ILE A 201 -23.76 17.61 3.27
N VAL A 202 -23.15 17.40 4.43
CA VAL A 202 -21.71 17.11 4.57
C VAL A 202 -21.37 15.80 3.85
N ALA A 203 -22.16 14.74 4.04
CA ALA A 203 -21.93 13.45 3.41
C ALA A 203 -21.94 13.54 1.89
N VAL A 204 -22.93 14.19 1.29
CA VAL A 204 -23.00 14.35 -0.17
C VAL A 204 -21.88 15.23 -0.70
N SER A 205 -21.51 16.28 0.03
CA SER A 205 -20.53 17.28 -0.44
C SER A 205 -19.07 16.82 -0.27
N LEU A 206 -18.75 16.10 0.81
CA LEU A 206 -17.36 15.78 1.19
C LEU A 206 -16.99 14.29 1.07
N ALA A 207 -17.94 13.35 0.97
CA ALA A 207 -17.59 11.92 0.95
C ALA A 207 -16.60 11.56 -0.18
N HIS A 208 -16.71 12.24 -1.33
CA HIS A 208 -15.82 12.03 -2.48
C HIS A 208 -14.40 12.56 -2.29
N VAL A 209 -14.22 13.56 -1.44
CA VAL A 209 -12.92 14.20 -1.19
C VAL A 209 -12.21 13.54 -0.01
N THR A 210 -12.95 13.15 1.02
CA THR A 210 -12.38 12.64 2.27
C THR A 210 -11.94 11.17 2.19
N PHE A 211 -12.67 10.33 1.45
CA PHE A 211 -12.38 8.90 1.37
C PHE A 211 -11.85 8.51 -0.01
N THR A 212 -10.57 8.81 -0.25
CA THR A 212 -9.84 8.36 -1.44
C THR A 212 -9.55 6.85 -1.41
N PHE A 213 -9.57 6.22 -0.23
CA PHE A 213 -9.36 4.78 -0.06
C PHE A 213 -10.70 4.01 -0.06
N PRO A 214 -10.77 2.81 -0.67
CA PRO A 214 -11.98 1.98 -0.65
C PRO A 214 -12.34 1.63 0.80
N LEU A 215 -13.59 1.93 1.17
CA LEU A 215 -14.12 1.72 2.53
C LEU A 215 -14.45 0.25 2.84
N ASP A 216 -14.36 -0.65 1.86
CA ASP A 216 -14.47 -2.10 2.07
C ASP A 216 -13.50 -2.62 3.15
N ARG A 217 -12.39 -1.91 3.39
CA ARG A 217 -11.45 -2.24 4.49
C ARG A 217 -11.83 -1.66 5.86
N ILE A 218 -12.80 -0.74 5.93
CA ILE A 218 -13.32 -0.13 7.17
C ILE A 218 -14.55 -0.89 7.69
N GLY A 219 -15.11 -1.82 6.91
CA GLY A 219 -16.35 -2.55 7.20
C GLY A 219 -16.29 -3.68 8.24
N SER A 220 -15.17 -3.96 8.91
CA SER A 220 -15.20 -4.97 9.97
C SER A 220 -15.61 -4.33 11.30
N PRO A 221 -16.79 -4.63 11.90
CA PRO A 221 -17.12 -4.19 13.26
C PRO A 221 -16.05 -4.58 14.29
N ILE A 222 -15.28 -5.64 13.97
CA ILE A 222 -14.10 -6.07 14.71
C ILE A 222 -13.02 -4.98 14.74
N ARG A 223 -12.79 -4.25 13.65
CA ARG A 223 -11.81 -3.17 13.58
C ARG A 223 -12.22 -1.97 14.44
N THR A 224 -13.50 -1.59 14.43
CA THR A 224 -14.02 -0.57 15.35
C THR A 224 -13.86 -0.98 16.80
N LEU A 225 -14.13 -2.25 17.12
CA LEU A 225 -13.88 -2.78 18.46
C LEU A 225 -12.40 -2.75 18.84
N ARG A 226 -11.50 -3.16 17.93
CA ARG A 226 -10.04 -3.08 18.15
C ARG A 226 -9.58 -1.64 18.33
N PHE A 227 -10.13 -0.70 17.57
CA PHE A 227 -9.85 0.73 17.74
C PHE A 227 -10.33 1.21 19.11
N GLY A 228 -11.53 0.80 19.53
CA GLY A 228 -12.06 1.08 20.88
C GLY A 228 -11.18 0.53 22.00
N LEU A 229 -10.52 -0.62 21.80
CA LEU A 229 -9.53 -1.17 22.75
C LEU A 229 -8.17 -0.46 22.67
N TYR A 230 -7.80 0.04 21.49
CA TYR A 230 -6.56 0.79 21.29
C TYR A 230 -6.58 2.17 21.95
N VAL A 231 -7.72 2.86 21.95
CA VAL A 231 -7.84 4.21 22.53
C VAL A 231 -7.42 4.25 24.01
N PRO A 232 -7.93 3.39 24.92
CA PRO A 232 -7.46 3.33 26.30
C PRO A 232 -5.98 2.99 26.44
N TYR A 233 -5.46 2.08 25.60
CA TYR A 233 -4.04 1.72 25.59
C TYR A 233 -3.17 2.91 25.20
N LEU A 234 -3.52 3.62 24.12
CA LEU A 234 -2.82 4.81 23.68
C LEU A 234 -2.87 5.92 24.74
N LEU A 235 -4.02 6.15 25.38
CA LEU A 235 -4.14 7.10 26.48
C LEU A 235 -3.21 6.74 27.64
N PHE A 236 -3.10 5.45 27.98
CA PHE A 236 -2.18 4.99 29.02
C PHE A 236 -0.71 5.27 28.66
N GLU A 237 -0.29 4.93 27.43
CA GLU A 237 1.08 5.21 26.96
C GLU A 237 1.37 6.71 26.94
N ILE A 238 0.41 7.54 26.49
CA ILE A 238 0.54 9.00 26.52
C ILE A 238 0.74 9.52 27.95
N VAL A 239 -0.04 9.04 28.92
CA VAL A 239 0.10 9.46 30.33
C VAL A 239 1.45 9.03 30.90
N LYS A 240 1.86 7.77 30.67
CA LYS A 240 3.15 7.23 31.11
C LYS A 240 4.31 8.04 30.55
N ALA A 241 4.29 8.32 29.26
CA ALA A 241 5.37 9.04 28.60
C ALA A 241 5.38 10.55 28.97
N ASN A 242 4.22 11.17 29.25
CA ASN A 242 4.14 12.53 29.82
C ASN A 242 4.76 12.61 31.23
N LEU A 243 4.57 11.58 32.05
CA LEU A 243 5.19 11.53 33.36
C LEU A 243 6.72 11.36 33.25
N ALA A 244 7.18 10.52 32.32
CA ALA A 244 8.60 10.31 32.06
C ALA A 244 9.30 11.60 31.61
N ILE A 245 8.72 12.35 30.66
CA ILE A 245 9.30 13.62 30.19
C ILE A 245 9.29 14.68 31.29
N SER A 246 8.22 14.75 32.09
CA SER A 246 8.11 15.69 33.19
C SER A 246 9.22 15.46 34.22
N LEU A 247 9.56 14.20 34.51
CA LEU A 247 10.67 13.85 35.38
C LEU A 247 12.02 14.27 34.81
N VAL A 248 12.22 14.18 33.49
CA VAL A 248 13.45 14.64 32.82
C VAL A 248 13.59 16.16 32.90
N ILE A 249 12.51 16.90 32.67
CA ILE A 249 12.49 18.37 32.75
C ILE A 249 12.77 18.86 34.18
N LEU A 250 12.25 18.16 35.19
CA LEU A 250 12.46 18.51 36.60
C LEU A 250 13.87 18.19 37.11
N ARG A 251 14.66 17.39 36.39
CA ARG A 251 16.04 17.07 36.77
C ARG A 251 16.97 18.24 36.41
N PRO A 252 17.76 18.78 37.36
CA PRO A 252 18.74 19.83 37.06
C PRO A 252 19.78 19.44 36.00
N SER A 253 20.05 18.13 35.86
CA SER A 253 21.00 17.61 34.87
C SER A 253 20.47 17.61 33.44
N MET A 254 19.16 17.80 33.23
CA MET A 254 18.46 17.79 31.93
C MET A 254 19.15 16.91 30.86
N PRO A 255 19.16 15.56 31.02
CA PRO A 255 19.88 14.64 30.16
C PRO A 255 19.21 14.47 28.79
N ILE A 256 19.20 15.54 27.99
CA ILE A 256 18.62 15.64 26.66
C ILE A 256 19.72 15.35 25.63
N ARG A 257 19.43 14.46 24.67
CA ARG A 257 20.36 14.06 23.59
C ARG A 257 19.58 13.98 22.27
N PRO A 258 19.28 15.14 21.66
CA PRO A 258 18.43 15.20 20.48
C PRO A 258 19.08 14.47 19.31
N THR A 259 18.33 13.61 18.63
CA THR A 259 18.84 12.79 17.52
C THR A 259 17.77 12.65 16.45
N MET A 260 18.17 12.70 15.18
CA MET A 260 17.31 12.34 14.05
C MET A 260 17.44 10.84 13.78
N THR A 261 16.30 10.17 13.66
CA THR A 261 16.24 8.72 13.53
C THR A 261 15.34 8.37 12.35
N ARG A 262 15.81 7.50 11.46
CA ARG A 262 15.01 6.90 10.40
C ARG A 262 14.47 5.56 10.89
N VAL A 263 13.18 5.33 10.69
CA VAL A 263 12.50 4.06 10.96
C VAL A 263 11.70 3.66 9.74
N ASN A 264 11.95 2.46 9.21
CA ASN A 264 11.09 1.85 8.20
C ASN A 264 9.98 1.07 8.93
N ALA A 265 8.81 1.70 9.09
CA ALA A 265 7.65 1.02 9.66
C ALA A 265 7.11 0.01 8.64
N ARG A 266 6.54 -1.13 9.06
CA ARG A 266 5.69 -1.92 8.13
C ARG A 266 4.22 -1.67 8.40
N VAL A 267 3.74 -0.50 7.99
CA VAL A 267 2.37 -0.03 8.21
C VAL A 267 1.88 0.65 6.94
N ARG A 268 0.75 0.21 6.37
CA ARG A 268 0.27 0.72 5.06
C ARG A 268 0.12 2.24 5.04
N SER A 269 0.34 2.83 3.86
CA SER A 269 0.14 4.26 3.61
C SER A 269 -1.32 4.69 3.84
N GLY A 270 -1.54 6.00 3.97
CA GLY A 270 -2.85 6.57 4.30
C GLY A 270 -3.14 6.56 5.80
N LEU A 271 -4.33 6.10 6.19
CA LEU A 271 -4.79 6.15 7.59
C LEU A 271 -3.90 5.42 8.60
N PRO A 272 -3.37 4.21 8.33
CA PRO A 272 -2.52 3.51 9.30
C PRO A 272 -1.20 4.26 9.56
N LEU A 273 -0.52 4.70 8.50
CA LEU A 273 0.71 5.50 8.60
C LEU A 273 0.45 6.84 9.32
N LEU A 274 -0.66 7.51 9.00
CA LEU A 274 -1.09 8.73 9.68
C LEU A 274 -1.33 8.50 11.18
N ALA A 275 -2.01 7.41 11.54
CA ALA A 275 -2.27 7.05 12.93
C ALA A 275 -0.96 6.77 13.68
N LEU A 276 -0.02 6.06 13.06
CA LEU A 276 1.30 5.80 13.64
C LEU A 276 2.10 7.09 13.83
N ALA A 277 2.24 7.90 12.78
CA ALA A 277 2.99 9.17 12.82
C ALA A 277 2.46 10.12 13.91
N ASN A 278 1.13 10.25 14.03
CA ASN A 278 0.51 11.06 15.08
C ASN A 278 0.68 10.45 16.46
N SER A 279 0.61 9.12 16.60
CA SER A 279 0.83 8.45 17.89
C SER A 279 2.27 8.68 18.38
N ILE A 280 3.27 8.57 17.50
CA ILE A 280 4.68 8.87 17.79
C ILE A 280 4.84 10.34 18.21
N THR A 281 4.23 11.28 17.50
CA THR A 281 4.31 12.71 17.86
C THR A 281 3.64 13.02 19.20
N LEU A 282 2.56 12.31 19.54
CA LEU A 282 1.88 12.48 20.82
C LEU A 282 2.61 11.80 21.97
N THR A 283 3.52 10.87 21.71
CA THR A 283 4.43 10.30 22.71
C THR A 283 5.49 11.35 23.07
N PRO A 284 5.56 11.81 24.33
CA PRO A 284 6.50 12.86 24.71
C PRO A 284 7.96 12.44 24.57
N GLY A 285 8.74 13.30 23.93
CA GLY A 285 10.14 13.04 23.61
C GLY A 285 10.38 12.56 22.18
N THR A 286 9.33 12.42 21.37
CA THR A 286 9.40 12.10 19.93
C THR A 286 8.59 13.11 19.11
N LEU A 287 9.00 13.35 17.87
CA LEU A 287 8.30 14.18 16.89
C LEU A 287 8.52 13.62 15.49
N THR A 288 7.45 13.27 14.78
CA THR A 288 7.55 12.86 13.38
C THR A 288 7.77 14.09 12.49
N VAL A 289 8.91 14.12 11.77
CA VAL A 289 9.32 15.24 10.89
C VAL A 289 8.86 14.99 9.46
N ARG A 290 9.04 13.76 8.98
CA ARG A 290 8.61 13.32 7.65
C ARG A 290 8.03 11.92 7.78
N ALA A 291 6.92 11.68 7.11
CA ALA A 291 6.31 10.37 6.96
C ALA A 291 5.98 10.17 5.49
N ASP A 292 6.74 9.31 4.82
CA ASP A 292 6.60 9.06 3.39
C ASP A 292 6.88 7.58 3.11
N ASP A 293 5.99 6.90 2.39
CA ASP A 293 6.15 5.49 2.00
C ASP A 293 6.70 4.59 3.11
N GLN A 294 6.11 4.70 4.31
CA GLN A 294 6.48 3.98 5.54
C GLN A 294 7.89 4.28 6.11
N ARG A 295 8.63 5.18 5.46
CA ARG A 295 9.85 5.80 5.99
C ARG A 295 9.47 6.96 6.88
N LEU A 296 9.74 6.81 8.17
CA LEU A 296 9.53 7.83 9.17
C LEU A 296 10.87 8.45 9.55
N ILE A 297 10.99 9.77 9.36
CA ILE A 297 12.07 10.56 9.95
C ILE A 297 11.53 11.16 11.24
N ILE A 298 12.10 10.74 12.36
CA ILE A 298 11.61 11.06 13.70
C ILE A 298 12.72 11.77 14.45
N HIS A 299 12.39 12.92 15.02
CA HIS A 299 13.23 13.61 15.96
C HIS A 299 12.97 13.05 17.37
N THR A 300 14.02 12.62 18.05
CA THR A 300 13.95 12.09 19.42
C THR A 300 14.71 13.01 20.36
N LEU A 301 14.13 13.35 21.51
CA LEU A 301 14.71 14.30 22.48
C LEU A 301 15.60 13.58 23.50
N ILE A 302 15.23 12.37 23.90
CA ILE A 302 15.92 11.57 24.91
C ILE A 302 16.17 10.14 24.42
N PRO A 303 17.26 9.48 24.86
CA PRO A 303 17.60 8.13 24.42
C PRO A 303 16.51 7.10 24.70
N SER A 304 15.83 7.19 25.85
CA SER A 304 14.77 6.24 26.20
C SER A 304 13.59 6.30 25.25
N ALA A 305 13.21 7.50 24.77
CA ALA A 305 12.12 7.65 23.80
C ALA A 305 12.52 7.06 22.43
N ARG A 306 13.81 7.07 22.09
CA ARG A 306 14.33 6.40 20.89
C ARG A 306 14.34 4.88 21.05
N GLU A 307 14.72 4.37 22.22
CA GLU A 307 14.66 2.94 22.54
C GLU A 307 13.22 2.43 22.49
N ASP A 308 12.27 3.14 23.13
CA ASP A 308 10.82 2.82 23.06
C ASP A 308 10.28 2.80 21.61
N LEU A 309 10.79 3.71 20.77
CA LEU A 309 10.46 3.75 19.34
C LEU A 309 10.98 2.50 18.60
N PHE A 310 12.20 2.05 18.90
CA PHE A 310 12.83 0.87 18.31
C PHE A 310 12.16 -0.43 18.74
N GLU A 311 11.68 -0.50 19.98
CA GLU A 311 10.85 -1.60 20.49
C GLU A 311 9.50 -1.70 19.76
N GLY A 312 9.06 -0.66 19.05
CA GLY A 312 7.94 -0.71 18.09
C GLY A 312 6.57 -1.00 18.72
N SER A 313 6.38 -0.69 20.01
CA SER A 313 5.10 -0.92 20.72
C SER A 313 3.91 -0.23 20.03
N LEU A 314 4.10 1.04 19.61
CA LEU A 314 3.12 1.82 18.86
C LEU A 314 2.84 1.24 17.47
N GLU A 315 3.89 0.84 16.75
CA GLU A 315 3.77 0.21 15.43
C GLU A 315 2.96 -1.08 15.52
N ARG A 316 3.27 -1.92 16.51
CA ARG A 316 2.53 -3.16 16.80
C ARG A 316 1.06 -2.88 17.12
N ALA A 317 0.78 -1.84 17.92
CA ALA A 317 -0.58 -1.49 18.30
C ALA A 317 -1.40 -0.95 17.13
N VAL A 318 -0.82 -0.11 16.27
CA VAL A 318 -1.45 0.32 15.01
C VAL A 318 -1.69 -0.88 14.11
N ARG A 319 -0.71 -1.77 13.92
CA ARG A 319 -0.93 -3.00 13.15
C ARG A 319 -2.05 -3.86 13.71
N PHE A 320 -2.17 -3.97 15.03
CA PHE A 320 -3.27 -4.69 15.66
C PHE A 320 -4.63 -4.09 15.29
N VAL A 321 -4.78 -2.77 15.34
CA VAL A 321 -6.03 -2.09 14.99
C VAL A 321 -6.42 -2.38 13.55
N PHE A 322 -5.48 -2.17 12.62
CA PHE A 322 -5.78 -2.19 11.19
C PHE A 322 -5.75 -3.61 10.58
N HIS A 323 -4.88 -4.49 11.08
CA HIS A 323 -4.59 -5.83 10.52
C HIS A 323 -4.82 -6.98 11.51
N GLY A 324 -5.16 -6.69 12.77
CA GLY A 324 -5.47 -7.71 13.77
C GLY A 324 -4.26 -8.42 14.36
N ARG A 325 -4.50 -9.60 14.93
CA ARG A 325 -3.47 -10.38 15.65
C ARG A 325 -2.32 -10.81 14.74
N THR A 326 -2.58 -11.06 13.46
CA THR A 326 -1.55 -11.46 12.50
C THR A 326 -0.57 -10.31 12.26
N GLY A 327 -1.07 -9.08 12.05
CA GLY A 327 -0.18 -7.91 11.89
C GLY A 327 0.61 -7.58 13.16
N ALA A 328 0.05 -7.83 14.35
CA ALA A 328 0.75 -7.58 15.61
C ALA A 328 1.93 -8.55 15.88
N ARG A 329 2.05 -9.65 15.13
CA ARG A 329 3.13 -10.65 15.28
C ARG A 329 4.39 -10.30 14.48
N ILE A 330 4.31 -9.34 13.58
CA ILE A 330 5.46 -8.90 12.80
C ILE A 330 6.54 -8.39 13.79
N PRO A 331 7.82 -8.77 13.62
CA PRO A 331 8.92 -8.34 14.47
C PRO A 331 9.00 -6.81 14.63
N THR A 332 9.65 -6.33 15.68
CA THR A 332 9.83 -4.89 15.94
C THR A 332 10.76 -4.23 14.91
N PRO A 333 10.74 -2.89 14.76
CA PRO A 333 11.71 -2.20 13.92
C PRO A 333 13.17 -2.58 14.22
N GLU A 334 13.51 -2.72 15.50
CA GLU A 334 14.86 -3.14 15.92
C GLU A 334 15.19 -4.57 15.47
N GLU A 335 14.27 -5.51 15.67
CA GLU A 335 14.46 -6.92 15.27
C GLU A 335 14.62 -7.09 13.76
N ARG A 336 14.04 -6.18 12.97
CA ARG A 336 14.14 -6.17 11.51
C ARG A 336 15.37 -5.44 10.97
N GLY A 337 16.12 -4.73 11.83
CA GLY A 337 17.20 -3.85 11.37
C GLY A 337 16.71 -2.61 10.61
N ASP A 338 15.47 -2.20 10.83
CA ASP A 338 14.78 -1.10 10.13
C ASP A 338 15.02 0.28 10.79
N THR A 339 16.03 0.38 11.64
CA THR A 339 16.29 1.57 12.47
C THR A 339 17.69 2.12 12.19
N GLU A 340 17.77 3.43 11.94
CA GLU A 340 19.02 4.11 11.63
C GLU A 340 19.08 5.47 12.32
N ILE A 341 20.22 5.80 12.93
CA ILE A 341 20.48 7.13 13.49
C ILE A 341 21.13 8.00 12.40
N ILE A 342 20.42 9.03 11.95
CA ILE A 342 20.89 9.96 10.92
C ILE A 342 21.87 10.95 11.56
N ARG A 343 23.07 11.07 11.01
CA ARG A 343 24.03 12.13 11.35
C ARG A 343 23.95 13.25 10.32
N GLY A 344 24.41 14.45 10.69
CA GLY A 344 24.11 15.71 9.99
C GLY A 344 24.49 15.79 8.50
N ASP A 345 25.27 14.84 7.98
CA ASP A 345 25.67 14.78 6.58
C ASP A 345 24.68 14.02 5.68
N ASP A 346 23.70 13.31 6.28
CA ASP A 346 22.73 12.42 5.61
C ASP A 346 21.27 12.94 5.65
N LEU A 347 21.05 14.21 6.05
CA LEU A 347 19.73 14.84 6.29
C LEU A 347 19.08 15.46 5.05
#